data_AF-A0A8J2MCU3-F1
#
_entry.id   AF-A0A8J2MCU3-F1
#
_cell.length_a   1.000
_cell.length_b   1.000
_cell.length_c   1.000
_cell.angle_alpha   90.00
_cell.angle_beta   90.00
_cell.angle_gamma   90.00
#
_symmetry.space_group_name_H-M   'P 1'
#
loop_
_entity.id
_entity.type
_entity.pdbx_description
1 polymer ?
#
loop_
_entity_poly.entity_id
_entity_poly.type
_entity_poly.pdbx_seq_one_letter_code
_entity_poly.pdbx_strand_id
1 'polypeptide(L)'
;MNDFKRELTDLVKNKTGDFNKHAAQLSRVESYLRDFEETTGKVSGNYVVQKPLFRAAKVVWNPVASYHMIRRFAVELKRLIKTLDTEDELQRRTGNHIINIMKDFGWPSEKDLQMHMNSILRVQNVYNLNTSEIARGKIADQDTHVGLSGTDCQEIGKLGMTNRLYTWSLEWLELAAEKFLSESSPMLASLEKEIQHAIVAHDSAWERSAGWEHQYYLNRVSEVPKNRVKRRTVQFNSYKGGKTSNLNEINFWGLCDGENYQDPEEKKKLFCYLESKISNGAWTINPVKMNKTEVGR
;
A
#
# COMPACT_ATOMS: atom_id res chain seq x y z
N MET A 1 -17.44 -12.04 13.22
CA MET A 1 -16.15 -12.37 12.55
C MET A 1 -15.40 -13.49 13.27
N ASN A 2 -15.33 -13.50 14.61
CA ASN A 2 -14.97 -14.72 15.36
C ASN A 2 -15.96 -15.86 15.10
N ASP A 3 -17.25 -15.55 14.92
CA ASP A 3 -18.26 -16.53 14.52
C ASP A 3 -18.03 -17.07 13.11
N PHE A 4 -17.58 -16.24 12.16
CA PHE A 4 -17.26 -16.66 10.79
C PHE A 4 -16.03 -17.59 10.74
N LYS A 5 -14.98 -17.27 11.51
CA LYS A 5 -13.83 -18.15 11.69
C LYS A 5 -14.25 -19.47 12.34
N ARG A 6 -15.11 -19.42 13.37
CA ARG A 6 -15.62 -20.62 14.05
C ARG A 6 -16.48 -21.47 13.12
N GLU A 7 -17.40 -20.87 12.36
CA GLU A 7 -18.21 -21.55 11.35
C GLU A 7 -17.37 -22.20 10.26
N LEU A 8 -16.37 -21.50 9.71
CA LEU A 8 -15.45 -22.07 8.73
C LEU A 8 -14.64 -23.24 9.34
N THR A 9 -14.14 -23.09 10.56
CA THR A 9 -13.35 -24.13 11.25
C THR A 9 -14.20 -25.34 11.63
N ASP A 10 -15.45 -25.12 12.05
CA ASP A 10 -16.42 -26.17 12.38
C ASP A 10 -16.87 -26.91 11.10
N LEU A 11 -16.96 -26.21 9.96
CA LEU A 11 -17.14 -26.82 8.65
C LEU A 11 -16.01 -27.81 8.31
N VAL A 12 -14.77 -27.41 8.63
CA VAL A 12 -13.57 -28.21 8.39
C VAL A 12 -13.50 -29.44 9.31
N LYS A 13 -13.86 -29.28 10.60
CA LYS A 13 -13.61 -30.31 11.62
C LYS A 13 -14.74 -31.33 11.80
N ASN A 14 -16.01 -30.94 11.67
CA ASN A 14 -17.11 -31.77 12.17
C ASN A 14 -17.72 -32.75 11.16
N LYS A 15 -17.33 -32.76 9.88
CA LYS A 15 -18.07 -33.56 8.87
C LYS A 15 -17.24 -34.30 7.80
N THR A 16 -15.92 -34.27 7.84
CA THR A 16 -15.07 -35.04 6.91
C THR A 16 -14.86 -36.47 7.42
N GLY A 17 -15.82 -37.35 7.13
CA GLY A 17 -15.59 -38.80 7.10
C GLY A 17 -14.63 -39.23 5.96
N ASP A 18 -14.38 -38.34 5.01
CA ASP A 18 -13.47 -38.54 3.89
C ASP A 18 -12.62 -37.28 3.63
N PHE A 19 -11.51 -37.15 4.36
CA PHE A 19 -10.57 -36.03 4.26
C PHE A 19 -9.98 -35.87 2.84
N ASN A 20 -9.88 -36.96 2.08
CA ASN A 20 -9.25 -36.95 0.76
C ASN A 20 -10.16 -36.29 -0.30
N LYS A 21 -11.48 -36.40 -0.16
CA LYS A 21 -12.44 -35.83 -1.10
C LYS A 21 -12.46 -34.29 -1.12
N HIS A 22 -12.05 -33.65 -0.02
CA HIS A 22 -12.18 -32.19 0.16
C HIS A 22 -10.87 -31.48 0.56
N ALA A 23 -9.72 -32.14 0.43
CA ALA A 23 -8.41 -31.60 0.83
C ALA A 23 -8.06 -30.25 0.16
N ALA A 24 -8.45 -30.06 -1.11
CA ALA A 24 -8.19 -28.82 -1.84
C ALA A 24 -8.99 -27.62 -1.30
N GLN A 25 -10.26 -27.83 -0.96
CA GLN A 25 -11.12 -26.82 -0.36
C GLN A 25 -10.63 -26.44 1.04
N LEU A 26 -10.26 -27.44 1.84
CA LEU A 26 -9.69 -27.25 3.18
C LEU A 26 -8.42 -26.40 3.14
N SER A 27 -7.49 -26.77 2.26
CA SER A 27 -6.27 -26.00 2.01
C SER A 27 -6.56 -24.55 1.63
N ARG A 28 -7.62 -24.29 0.85
CA ARG A 28 -8.01 -22.94 0.46
C ARG A 28 -8.59 -22.12 1.62
N VAL A 29 -9.45 -22.72 2.45
CA VAL A 29 -9.97 -22.08 3.66
C VAL A 29 -8.85 -21.76 4.63
N GLU A 30 -7.94 -22.72 4.86
CA GLU A 30 -6.78 -22.54 5.74
C GLU A 30 -5.85 -21.44 5.25
N SER A 31 -5.58 -21.39 3.94
CA SER A 31 -4.79 -20.32 3.32
C SER A 31 -5.45 -18.95 3.52
N TYR A 32 -6.77 -18.85 3.32
CA TYR A 32 -7.52 -17.60 3.54
C TYR A 32 -7.46 -17.14 5.01
N LEU A 33 -7.65 -18.08 5.96
CA LEU A 33 -7.62 -17.77 7.39
C LEU A 33 -6.21 -17.37 7.86
N ARG A 34 -5.18 -18.07 7.37
CA ARG A 34 -3.78 -17.75 7.67
C ARG A 34 -3.41 -16.36 7.18
N ASP A 35 -3.74 -16.03 5.94
CA ASP A 35 -3.52 -14.69 5.39
C ASP A 35 -4.24 -13.62 6.24
N PHE A 36 -5.50 -13.87 6.63
CA PHE A 36 -6.22 -12.97 7.52
C PHE A 36 -5.48 -12.75 8.85
N GLU A 37 -5.03 -13.82 9.50
CA GLU A 37 -4.35 -13.79 10.80
C GLU A 37 -3.00 -13.06 10.73
N GLU A 38 -2.19 -13.36 9.73
CA GLU A 38 -0.84 -12.80 9.56
C GLU A 38 -0.86 -11.32 9.15
N THR A 39 -1.97 -10.83 8.62
CA THR A 39 -2.10 -9.46 8.11
C THR A 39 -3.06 -8.62 9.00
N THR A 40 -4.37 -8.75 8.81
CA THR A 40 -5.39 -7.97 9.52
C THR A 40 -5.51 -8.39 10.98
N GLY A 41 -5.42 -9.70 11.27
CA GLY A 41 -5.37 -10.24 12.62
C GLY A 41 -4.18 -9.67 13.39
N LYS A 42 -2.98 -9.66 12.81
CA LYS A 42 -1.76 -9.11 13.40
C LYS A 42 -1.90 -7.62 13.76
N VAL A 43 -2.43 -6.80 12.85
CA VAL A 43 -2.61 -5.35 13.08
C VAL A 43 -3.73 -5.05 14.08
N SER A 44 -4.79 -5.86 14.08
CA SER A 44 -5.95 -5.68 14.97
C SER A 44 -5.82 -6.37 16.34
N GLY A 45 -4.95 -7.38 16.45
CA GLY A 45 -4.94 -8.39 17.51
C GLY A 45 -4.28 -7.97 18.83
N ASN A 46 -3.47 -6.93 18.85
CA ASN A 46 -2.80 -6.46 20.08
C ASN A 46 -3.74 -5.74 21.08
N TYR A 47 -5.05 -5.63 20.81
CA TYR A 47 -5.94 -4.76 21.57
C TYR A 47 -7.32 -5.40 21.78
N VAL A 48 -7.37 -6.41 22.65
CA VAL A 48 -8.56 -7.15 23.08
C VAL A 48 -9.66 -6.22 23.66
N VAL A 49 -9.32 -5.00 24.07
CA VAL A 49 -10.21 -4.07 24.81
C VAL A 49 -10.80 -2.93 23.95
N GLN A 50 -10.41 -2.74 22.69
CA GLN A 50 -10.83 -1.56 21.91
C GLN A 50 -12.08 -1.75 21.06
N LYS A 51 -12.88 -0.67 20.91
CA LYS A 51 -14.11 -0.62 20.09
C LYS A 51 -13.84 -1.07 18.64
N PRO A 52 -14.80 -1.74 17.97
CA PRO A 52 -14.62 -2.25 16.60
C PRO A 52 -14.10 -1.23 15.59
N LEU A 53 -14.58 0.02 15.66
CA LEU A 53 -14.17 1.10 14.76
C LEU A 53 -12.67 1.41 14.84
N PHE A 54 -12.07 1.36 16.04
CA PHE A 54 -10.65 1.65 16.20
C PHE A 54 -9.77 0.54 15.62
N ARG A 55 -10.20 -0.72 15.74
CA ARG A 55 -9.52 -1.86 15.10
C ARG A 55 -9.55 -1.72 13.58
N ALA A 56 -10.71 -1.37 13.02
CA ALA A 56 -10.84 -1.12 11.59
C ALA A 56 -9.94 0.04 11.13
N ALA A 57 -9.94 1.16 11.86
CA ALA A 57 -9.12 2.32 11.54
C ALA A 57 -7.61 1.97 11.46
N LYS A 58 -7.09 1.12 12.36
CA LYS A 58 -5.69 0.68 12.32
C LYS A 58 -5.32 -0.12 11.08
N VAL A 59 -6.21 -1.00 10.63
CA VAL A 59 -6.00 -1.80 9.42
C VAL A 59 -6.00 -0.89 8.19
N VAL A 60 -6.92 0.07 8.14
CA VAL A 60 -7.04 1.02 7.03
C VAL A 60 -5.90 2.04 7.01
N TRP A 61 -5.34 2.39 8.17
CA TRP A 61 -4.24 3.38 8.28
C TRP A 61 -2.93 2.91 7.65
N ASN A 62 -2.67 1.60 7.61
CA ASN A 62 -1.48 1.06 6.97
C ASN A 62 -1.82 0.61 5.52
N PRO A 63 -1.23 1.21 4.48
CA PRO A 63 -1.43 0.86 3.08
C PRO A 63 -1.20 -0.62 2.74
N VAL A 64 -0.28 -1.30 3.43
CA VAL A 64 -0.01 -2.73 3.19
C VAL A 64 -1.04 -3.62 3.88
N ALA A 65 -1.42 -3.31 5.13
CA ALA A 65 -2.47 -4.05 5.81
C ALA A 65 -3.84 -3.90 5.13
N SER A 66 -4.16 -2.70 4.65
CA SER A 66 -5.36 -2.43 3.86
C SER A 66 -5.32 -3.06 2.47
N TYR A 67 -4.14 -3.16 1.84
CA TYR A 67 -3.96 -3.90 0.59
C TYR A 67 -4.40 -5.36 0.75
N HIS A 68 -3.88 -6.04 1.78
CA HIS A 68 -4.26 -7.43 2.07
C HIS A 68 -5.75 -7.58 2.36
N MET A 69 -6.34 -6.64 3.10
CA MET A 69 -7.78 -6.63 3.33
C MET A 69 -8.57 -6.54 2.02
N ILE A 70 -8.24 -5.59 1.16
CA ILE A 70 -8.93 -5.41 -0.13
C ILE A 70 -8.72 -6.62 -1.02
N ARG A 71 -7.48 -7.14 -1.13
CA ARG A 71 -7.16 -8.32 -1.93
C ARG A 71 -7.94 -9.55 -1.48
N ARG A 72 -8.11 -9.74 -0.17
CA ARG A 72 -8.93 -10.84 0.35
C ARG A 72 -10.37 -10.77 -0.12
N PHE A 73 -11.00 -9.59 -0.10
CA PHE A 73 -12.38 -9.47 -0.55
C PHE A 73 -12.50 -9.48 -2.08
N ALA A 74 -11.60 -8.78 -2.77
CA ALA A 74 -11.63 -8.60 -4.22
C ALA A 74 -11.30 -9.88 -4.99
N VAL A 75 -10.36 -10.69 -4.47
CA VAL A 75 -9.79 -11.82 -5.21
C VAL A 75 -9.97 -13.13 -4.44
N GLU A 76 -9.45 -13.20 -3.22
CA GLU A 76 -9.30 -14.48 -2.52
C GLU A 76 -10.64 -15.08 -2.06
N LEU A 77 -11.55 -14.25 -1.57
CA LEU A 77 -12.87 -14.68 -1.11
C LEU A 77 -13.72 -15.13 -2.31
N LYS A 78 -13.63 -14.45 -3.46
CA LYS A 78 -14.30 -14.90 -4.69
C LYS A 78 -13.80 -16.26 -5.15
N ARG A 79 -12.47 -16.46 -5.12
CA ARG A 79 -11.86 -17.76 -5.42
C ARG A 79 -12.33 -18.83 -4.45
N LEU A 80 -12.40 -18.53 -3.15
CA LEU A 80 -12.92 -19.43 -2.13
C LEU A 80 -14.39 -19.80 -2.38
N ILE A 81 -15.26 -18.83 -2.63
CA ILE A 81 -16.68 -19.08 -2.94
C ILE A 81 -16.82 -20.00 -4.15
N LYS A 82 -16.03 -19.77 -5.21
CA LYS A 82 -16.03 -20.64 -6.39
C LYS A 82 -15.65 -22.08 -6.06
N THR A 83 -14.76 -22.30 -5.09
CA THR A 83 -14.41 -23.67 -4.64
C THR A 83 -15.48 -24.33 -3.77
N LEU A 84 -16.40 -23.54 -3.20
CA LEU A 84 -17.53 -24.01 -2.38
C LEU A 84 -18.80 -24.24 -3.21
N ASP A 85 -18.81 -23.84 -4.48
CA ASP A 85 -19.91 -24.08 -5.43
C ASP A 85 -19.82 -25.52 -5.97
N THR A 86 -20.28 -26.47 -5.17
CA THR A 86 -20.22 -27.91 -5.46
C THR A 86 -21.58 -28.57 -5.23
N GLU A 87 -21.69 -29.85 -5.62
CA GLU A 87 -22.88 -30.67 -5.33
C GLU A 87 -23.05 -30.96 -3.83
N ASP A 88 -22.01 -30.74 -3.01
CA ASP A 88 -22.09 -30.90 -1.57
C ASP A 88 -22.98 -29.81 -0.95
N GLU A 89 -24.07 -30.22 -0.31
CA GLU A 89 -25.09 -29.31 0.21
C GLU A 89 -24.52 -28.33 1.25
N LEU A 90 -23.60 -28.78 2.09
CA LEU A 90 -23.01 -27.97 3.15
C LEU A 90 -22.09 -26.89 2.58
N GLN A 91 -21.23 -27.27 1.63
CA GLN A 91 -20.35 -26.32 0.94
C GLN A 91 -21.16 -25.28 0.18
N ARG A 92 -22.18 -25.71 -0.57
CA ARG A 92 -23.09 -24.82 -1.29
C ARG A 92 -23.84 -23.88 -0.34
N ARG A 93 -24.34 -24.37 0.79
CA ARG A 93 -25.00 -23.54 1.82
C ARG A 93 -24.05 -22.51 2.40
N THR A 94 -22.79 -22.87 2.63
CA THR A 94 -21.74 -21.99 3.16
C THR A 94 -21.39 -20.89 2.17
N GLY A 95 -21.14 -21.25 0.90
CA GLY A 95 -20.92 -20.28 -0.17
C GLY A 95 -22.07 -19.28 -0.28
N ASN A 96 -23.32 -19.78 -0.26
CA ASN A 96 -24.52 -18.94 -0.28
C ASN A 96 -24.63 -18.03 0.95
N HIS A 97 -24.25 -18.50 2.14
CA HIS A 97 -24.24 -17.69 3.35
C HIS A 97 -23.26 -16.53 3.24
N ILE A 98 -22.03 -16.80 2.76
CA ILE A 98 -21.01 -15.77 2.52
C ILE A 98 -21.52 -14.76 1.49
N ILE A 99 -22.08 -15.22 0.37
CA ILE A 99 -22.66 -14.34 -0.66
C ILE A 99 -23.73 -13.44 -0.06
N ASN A 100 -24.62 -13.99 0.78
CA ASN A 100 -25.71 -13.24 1.39
C ASN A 100 -25.22 -12.19 2.39
N ILE A 101 -24.25 -12.51 3.27
CA ILE A 101 -23.64 -11.51 4.17
C ILE A 101 -23.08 -10.34 3.36
N MET A 102 -22.46 -10.63 2.23
CA MET A 102 -21.74 -9.62 1.45
C MET A 102 -22.64 -8.78 0.53
N LYS A 103 -23.88 -9.19 0.26
CA LYS A 103 -24.84 -8.39 -0.52
C LYS A 103 -25.12 -7.03 0.12
N ASP A 104 -25.12 -6.98 1.45
CA ASP A 104 -25.52 -5.77 2.19
C ASP A 104 -24.41 -4.70 2.26
N PHE A 105 -23.14 -5.07 2.00
CA PHE A 105 -21.98 -4.18 2.19
C PHE A 105 -21.26 -3.79 0.89
N GLY A 106 -21.57 -4.44 -0.22
CA GLY A 106 -20.85 -4.27 -1.48
C GLY A 106 -19.49 -4.99 -1.48
N TRP A 107 -19.08 -5.47 -2.66
CA TRP A 107 -17.82 -6.18 -2.84
C TRP A 107 -16.72 -5.22 -3.28
N PRO A 108 -15.58 -5.13 -2.56
CA PRO A 108 -14.35 -4.72 -3.20
C PRO A 108 -14.14 -5.56 -4.45
N SER A 109 -13.79 -4.90 -5.54
CA SER A 109 -13.54 -5.49 -6.84
C SER A 109 -12.05 -5.47 -7.16
N GLU A 110 -11.67 -6.16 -8.24
CA GLU A 110 -10.30 -6.11 -8.76
C GLU A 110 -9.89 -4.66 -9.13
N LYS A 111 -10.87 -3.82 -9.51
CA LYS A 111 -10.65 -2.38 -9.74
C LYS A 111 -10.27 -1.66 -8.45
N ASP A 112 -10.91 -1.98 -7.32
CA ASP A 112 -10.57 -1.38 -6.02
C ASP A 112 -9.16 -1.80 -5.58
N LEU A 113 -8.78 -3.06 -5.84
CA LEU A 113 -7.42 -3.53 -5.60
C LEU A 113 -6.39 -2.77 -6.46
N GLN A 114 -6.67 -2.56 -7.75
CA GLN A 114 -5.81 -1.74 -8.63
C GLN A 114 -5.73 -0.29 -8.16
N MET A 115 -6.86 0.32 -7.79
CA MET A 115 -6.88 1.68 -7.24
C MET A 115 -6.07 1.77 -5.94
N HIS A 116 -6.09 0.73 -5.12
CA HIS A 116 -5.29 0.67 -3.90
C HIS A 116 -3.80 0.54 -4.19
N MET A 117 -3.38 -0.32 -5.14
CA MET A 117 -1.99 -0.39 -5.59
C MET A 117 -1.50 0.95 -6.17
N ASN A 118 -2.34 1.65 -6.93
CA ASN A 118 -2.07 3.01 -7.37
C ASN A 118 -1.90 3.99 -6.21
N SER A 119 -2.69 3.85 -5.14
CA SER A 119 -2.54 4.66 -3.95
C SER A 119 -1.20 4.41 -3.25
N ILE A 120 -0.72 3.16 -3.20
CA ILE A 120 0.61 2.82 -2.67
C ILE A 120 1.71 3.51 -3.48
N LEU A 121 1.67 3.40 -4.81
CA LEU A 121 2.61 4.08 -5.70
C LEU A 121 2.58 5.61 -5.52
N ARG A 122 1.38 6.18 -5.35
CA ARG A 122 1.21 7.62 -5.11
C ARG A 122 1.79 8.05 -3.77
N VAL A 123 1.53 7.32 -2.69
CA VAL A 123 2.09 7.61 -1.36
C VAL A 123 3.61 7.48 -1.39
N GLN A 124 4.13 6.42 -2.03
CA GLN A 124 5.56 6.24 -2.24
C GLN A 124 6.19 7.41 -3.00
N ASN A 125 5.55 7.86 -4.08
CA ASN A 125 6.00 9.03 -4.83
C ASN A 125 5.96 10.27 -3.92
N VAL A 126 4.78 10.64 -3.40
CA VAL A 126 4.58 11.90 -2.67
C VAL A 126 5.54 12.07 -1.49
N TYR A 127 5.76 11.00 -0.71
CA TYR A 127 6.60 11.00 0.49
C TYR A 127 8.01 10.42 0.26
N ASN A 128 8.39 10.17 -0.99
CA ASN A 128 9.68 9.59 -1.39
C ASN A 128 10.10 8.36 -0.57
N LEU A 129 9.13 7.48 -0.26
CA LEU A 129 9.34 6.36 0.64
C LEU A 129 10.19 5.26 0.00
N ASN A 130 10.93 4.55 0.83
CA ASN A 130 11.70 3.39 0.41
C ASN A 130 10.78 2.19 0.13
N THR A 131 10.92 1.59 -1.06
CA THR A 131 10.11 0.46 -1.52
C THR A 131 10.22 -0.76 -0.61
N SER A 132 11.44 -1.09 -0.15
CA SER A 132 11.67 -2.22 0.75
C SER A 132 11.05 -2.00 2.13
N GLU A 133 11.01 -0.75 2.60
CA GLU A 133 10.33 -0.39 3.86
C GLU A 133 8.82 -0.48 3.74
N ILE A 134 8.23 0.03 2.65
CA ILE A 134 6.80 -0.15 2.39
C ILE A 134 6.49 -1.64 2.32
N ALA A 135 7.23 -2.41 1.53
CA ALA A 135 6.97 -3.83 1.32
C ALA A 135 7.10 -4.69 2.58
N ARG A 136 7.77 -4.23 3.64
CA ARG A 136 7.80 -4.91 4.95
C ARG A 136 6.76 -4.37 5.95
N GLY A 137 5.92 -3.43 5.52
CA GLY A 137 4.86 -2.83 6.33
C GLY A 137 5.30 -1.62 7.15
N LYS A 138 6.50 -1.08 6.91
CA LYS A 138 6.99 0.13 7.58
C LYS A 138 6.74 1.37 6.73
N ILE A 139 5.99 2.31 7.30
CA ILE A 139 5.75 3.62 6.70
C ILE A 139 5.99 4.69 7.76
N ALA A 140 6.94 5.59 7.49
CA ALA A 140 7.45 6.54 8.46
C ALA A 140 7.84 5.81 9.78
N ASP A 141 7.30 6.26 10.91
CA ASP A 141 7.58 5.70 12.24
C ASP A 141 6.69 4.51 12.61
N GLN A 142 5.77 4.09 11.72
CA GLN A 142 4.85 2.99 11.98
C GLN A 142 5.33 1.72 11.28
N ASP A 143 5.57 0.66 12.04
CA ASP A 143 5.94 -0.66 11.52
C ASP A 143 4.88 -1.68 11.95
N THR A 144 4.12 -2.20 10.98
CA THR A 144 3.11 -3.23 11.24
C THR A 144 3.68 -4.64 11.14
N HIS A 145 4.89 -4.78 10.59
CA HIS A 145 5.49 -6.05 10.19
C HIS A 145 4.56 -6.92 9.31
N VAL A 146 3.58 -6.31 8.63
CA VAL A 146 2.77 -6.96 7.61
C VAL A 146 3.45 -6.71 6.28
N GLY A 147 4.00 -7.76 5.68
CA GLY A 147 4.78 -7.67 4.45
C GLY A 147 3.97 -7.98 3.19
N LEU A 148 4.53 -7.60 2.05
CA LEU A 148 4.12 -7.98 0.71
C LEU A 148 4.98 -9.16 0.21
N SER A 149 4.35 -10.10 -0.47
CA SER A 149 5.02 -11.22 -1.15
C SER A 149 5.75 -10.75 -2.42
N GLY A 150 6.61 -11.60 -3.00
CA GLY A 150 7.23 -11.31 -4.30
C GLY A 150 6.19 -11.10 -5.40
N THR A 151 5.10 -11.86 -5.38
CA THR A 151 3.98 -11.70 -6.33
C THR A 151 3.26 -10.37 -6.15
N ASP A 152 2.99 -9.94 -4.92
CA ASP A 152 2.36 -8.64 -4.66
C ASP A 152 3.26 -7.49 -5.16
N CYS A 153 4.58 -7.58 -4.91
CA CYS A 153 5.55 -6.61 -5.41
C CYS A 153 5.58 -6.58 -6.95
N GLN A 154 5.53 -7.74 -7.60
CA GLN A 154 5.47 -7.84 -9.06
C GLN A 154 4.18 -7.19 -9.62
N GLU A 155 3.02 -7.44 -9.01
CA GLU A 155 1.74 -6.85 -9.42
C GLU A 155 1.76 -5.31 -9.34
N ILE A 156 2.31 -4.77 -8.24
CA ILE A 156 2.48 -3.32 -8.06
C ILE A 156 3.45 -2.75 -9.11
N GLY A 157 4.57 -3.43 -9.38
CA GLY A 157 5.51 -3.06 -10.42
C GLY A 157 4.87 -3.01 -11.81
N LYS A 158 4.12 -4.05 -12.19
CA LYS A 158 3.38 -4.11 -13.46
C LYS A 158 2.39 -2.95 -13.61
N LEU A 159 1.66 -2.62 -12.53
CA LEU A 159 0.76 -1.48 -12.54
C LEU A 159 1.52 -0.14 -12.72
N GLY A 160 2.67 -0.01 -12.08
CA GLY A 160 3.58 1.11 -12.28
C GLY A 160 3.99 1.28 -13.75
N MET A 161 4.35 0.18 -14.43
CA MET A 161 4.61 0.19 -15.88
C MET A 161 3.42 0.70 -16.68
N THR A 162 2.21 0.18 -16.43
CA THR A 162 0.99 0.61 -17.11
C THR A 162 0.74 2.10 -16.94
N ASN A 163 1.06 2.66 -15.78
CA ASN A 163 0.91 4.08 -15.47
C ASN A 163 2.10 4.95 -15.87
N ARG A 164 3.11 4.39 -16.55
CA ARG A 164 4.36 5.09 -16.93
C ARG A 164 5.18 5.62 -15.75
N LEU A 165 5.00 5.01 -14.58
CA LEU A 165 5.77 5.28 -13.36
C LEU A 165 7.04 4.43 -13.35
N TYR A 166 7.88 4.57 -14.38
CA TYR A 166 8.95 3.61 -14.68
C TYR A 166 9.99 3.44 -13.55
N THR A 167 10.38 4.53 -12.89
CA THR A 167 11.34 4.51 -11.77
C THR A 167 10.84 3.65 -10.62
N TRP A 168 9.63 3.91 -10.12
CA TRP A 168 9.03 3.15 -9.02
C TRP A 168 8.68 1.73 -9.45
N SER A 169 8.23 1.55 -10.69
CA SER A 169 8.02 0.23 -11.27
C SER A 169 9.27 -0.63 -11.18
N LEU A 170 10.45 -0.09 -11.56
CA LEU A 170 11.71 -0.80 -11.45
C LEU A 170 12.01 -1.20 -10.02
N GLU A 171 11.85 -0.29 -9.05
CA GLU A 171 12.08 -0.61 -7.63
C GLU A 171 11.20 -1.77 -7.14
N TRP A 172 9.93 -1.81 -7.55
CA TRP A 172 9.01 -2.89 -7.18
C TRP A 172 9.32 -4.23 -7.87
N LEU A 173 9.66 -4.19 -9.17
CA LEU A 173 10.01 -5.40 -9.91
C LEU A 173 11.34 -6.00 -9.44
N GLU A 174 12.33 -5.18 -9.11
CA GLU A 174 13.60 -5.67 -8.58
C GLU A 174 13.44 -6.23 -7.17
N LEU A 175 12.65 -5.58 -6.30
CA LEU A 175 12.33 -6.13 -5.00
C LEU A 175 11.56 -7.45 -5.10
N ALA A 176 10.67 -7.58 -6.09
CA ALA A 176 10.02 -8.85 -6.38
C ALA A 176 11.04 -9.93 -6.80
N ALA A 177 12.07 -9.56 -7.57
CA ALA A 177 13.12 -10.48 -8.01
C ALA A 177 13.99 -10.93 -6.84
N GLU A 178 14.36 -10.01 -5.92
CA GLU A 178 15.07 -10.35 -4.69
C GLU A 178 14.28 -11.36 -3.85
N LYS A 179 12.96 -11.15 -3.70
CA LYS A 179 12.08 -12.08 -2.99
C LYS A 179 11.99 -13.44 -3.68
N PHE A 180 11.73 -13.45 -4.99
CA PHE A 180 11.66 -14.70 -5.76
C PHE A 180 12.98 -15.48 -5.76
N LEU A 181 14.12 -14.78 -5.75
CA LEU A 181 15.42 -15.41 -5.59
C LEU A 181 15.54 -16.07 -4.21
N SER A 182 15.16 -15.37 -3.14
CA SER A 182 15.17 -15.93 -1.78
C SER A 182 14.23 -17.13 -1.60
N GLU A 183 13.13 -17.15 -2.36
CA GLU A 183 12.10 -18.20 -2.35
C GLU A 183 12.38 -19.33 -3.36
N SER A 184 13.47 -19.24 -4.15
CA SER A 184 13.74 -20.15 -5.28
C SER A 184 12.56 -20.31 -6.24
N SER A 185 11.82 -19.22 -6.48
CA SER A 185 10.61 -19.22 -7.28
C SER A 185 10.91 -19.34 -8.79
N PRO A 186 10.20 -20.20 -9.54
CA PRO A 186 10.36 -20.32 -11.00
C PRO A 186 9.91 -19.06 -11.75
N MET A 187 9.21 -18.13 -11.08
CA MET A 187 8.75 -16.88 -11.67
C MET A 187 9.88 -15.89 -11.96
N LEU A 188 11.07 -16.10 -11.37
CA LEU A 188 12.22 -15.19 -11.50
C LEU A 188 12.61 -14.95 -12.96
N ALA A 189 12.71 -16.01 -13.78
CA ALA A 189 13.10 -15.89 -15.19
C ALA A 189 12.09 -15.07 -16.02
N SER A 190 10.80 -15.14 -15.68
CA SER A 190 9.79 -14.30 -16.34
C SER A 190 9.90 -12.84 -15.89
N LEU A 191 10.15 -12.63 -14.59
CA LEU A 191 10.29 -11.30 -14.01
C LEU A 191 11.54 -10.57 -14.52
N GLU A 192 12.65 -11.25 -14.75
CA GLU A 192 13.85 -10.66 -15.34
C GLU A 192 13.56 -10.01 -16.71
N LYS A 193 12.74 -10.65 -17.55
CA LYS A 193 12.31 -10.07 -18.84
C LYS A 193 11.46 -8.82 -18.65
N GLU A 194 10.58 -8.82 -17.64
CA GLU A 194 9.76 -7.66 -17.30
C GLU A 194 10.63 -6.48 -16.80
N ILE A 195 11.66 -6.77 -16.00
CA ILE A 195 12.65 -5.77 -15.57
C ILE A 195 13.39 -5.19 -16.77
N GLN A 196 13.88 -6.01 -17.70
CA GLN A 196 14.57 -5.52 -18.90
C GLN A 196 13.66 -4.61 -19.74
N HIS A 197 12.39 -4.97 -19.90
CA HIS A 197 11.43 -4.12 -20.59
C HIS A 197 11.21 -2.79 -19.84
N ALA A 198 11.13 -2.81 -18.51
CA ALA A 198 11.01 -1.61 -17.69
C ALA A 198 12.24 -0.69 -17.81
N ILE A 199 13.45 -1.25 -17.91
CA ILE A 199 14.70 -0.50 -18.14
C ILE A 199 14.64 0.24 -19.48
N VAL A 200 14.32 -0.48 -20.56
CA VAL A 200 14.23 0.12 -21.92
C VAL A 200 13.17 1.22 -21.95
N ALA A 201 12.02 0.99 -21.33
CA ALA A 201 10.93 1.96 -21.28
C ALA A 201 11.30 3.21 -20.46
N HIS A 202 11.97 3.03 -19.31
CA HIS A 202 12.52 4.12 -18.50
C HIS A 202 13.49 4.95 -19.34
N ASP A 203 14.50 4.32 -19.95
CA ASP A 203 15.56 5.04 -20.65
C ASP A 203 15.02 5.76 -21.89
N SER A 204 14.08 5.15 -22.61
CA SER A 204 13.40 5.80 -23.74
C SER A 204 12.58 7.04 -23.29
N ALA A 205 11.92 6.96 -22.13
CA ALA A 205 11.16 8.08 -21.58
C ALA A 205 12.09 9.19 -21.02
N TRP A 206 13.19 8.78 -20.40
CA TRP A 206 14.26 9.64 -19.93
C TRP A 206 14.85 10.43 -21.11
N GLU A 207 15.15 9.79 -22.24
CA GLU A 207 15.69 10.47 -23.44
C GLU A 207 14.72 11.50 -24.01
N ARG A 208 13.44 11.15 -24.13
CA ARG A 208 12.41 12.08 -24.64
C ARG A 208 12.22 13.31 -23.76
N SER A 209 12.34 13.15 -22.44
CA SER A 209 12.25 14.24 -21.48
C SER A 209 13.61 14.86 -21.16
N ALA A 210 14.69 14.40 -21.80
CA ALA A 210 16.09 14.72 -21.47
C ALA A 210 16.42 14.63 -19.96
N GLY A 211 15.75 13.71 -19.25
CA GLY A 211 15.85 13.58 -17.80
C GLY A 211 15.22 14.72 -17.01
N TRP A 212 14.59 15.70 -17.65
CA TRP A 212 13.62 16.72 -17.16
C TRP A 212 12.91 16.42 -15.83
N GLU A 213 12.20 15.30 -15.80
CA GLU A 213 11.14 15.14 -14.81
C GLU A 213 11.69 14.59 -13.48
N HIS A 214 11.15 15.09 -12.37
CA HIS A 214 11.53 14.66 -11.01
C HIS A 214 11.27 13.17 -10.77
N GLN A 215 10.42 12.54 -11.59
CA GLN A 215 9.99 11.16 -11.49
C GLN A 215 11.01 10.13 -12.03
N TYR A 216 12.07 10.58 -12.70
CA TYR A 216 13.11 9.70 -13.26
C TYR A 216 14.32 9.51 -12.36
N TYR A 217 15.11 8.49 -12.65
CA TYR A 217 16.50 8.45 -12.22
C TYR A 217 17.33 9.54 -12.92
N LEU A 218 18.42 9.97 -12.28
CA LEU A 218 19.30 11.01 -12.81
C LEU A 218 19.93 10.59 -14.14
N ASN A 219 20.36 9.33 -14.24
CA ASN A 219 20.98 8.74 -15.42
C ASN A 219 20.10 7.64 -16.00
N ARG A 220 20.42 7.21 -17.22
CA ARG A 220 19.84 6.00 -17.80
C ARG A 220 20.15 4.80 -16.91
N VAL A 221 19.17 3.95 -16.73
CA VAL A 221 19.27 2.75 -15.91
C VAL A 221 20.23 1.74 -16.54
N SER A 222 20.27 1.68 -17.87
CA SER A 222 21.23 0.84 -18.61
C SER A 222 22.70 1.23 -18.39
N GLU A 223 22.99 2.53 -18.17
CA GLU A 223 24.35 3.01 -17.91
C GLU A 223 24.77 2.82 -16.45
N VAL A 224 23.82 3.02 -15.53
CA VAL A 224 24.06 2.97 -14.10
C VAL A 224 23.08 1.97 -13.48
N PRO A 225 23.31 0.65 -13.64
CA PRO A 225 22.38 -0.38 -13.18
C PRO A 225 22.33 -0.50 -11.64
N LYS A 226 23.35 -0.01 -10.94
CA LYS A 226 23.46 -0.02 -9.46
C LYS A 226 23.61 1.39 -8.92
N ASN A 227 23.20 1.61 -7.68
CA ASN A 227 23.33 2.91 -6.98
C ASN A 227 22.65 4.08 -7.70
N ARG A 228 21.48 3.80 -8.31
CA ARG A 228 20.69 4.80 -9.02
C ARG A 228 20.19 5.86 -8.04
N VAL A 229 20.25 7.11 -8.47
CA VAL A 229 19.77 8.25 -7.69
C VAL A 229 18.54 8.83 -8.37
N LYS A 230 17.42 8.93 -7.64
CA LYS A 230 16.23 9.63 -8.13
C LYS A 230 16.56 11.10 -8.35
N ARG A 231 16.14 11.66 -9.48
CA ARG A 231 16.41 13.06 -9.81
C ARG A 231 15.82 14.01 -8.77
N ARG A 232 14.63 13.69 -8.27
CA ARG A 232 14.01 14.39 -7.14
C ARG A 232 14.96 14.53 -5.95
N THR A 233 15.67 13.47 -5.56
CA THR A 233 16.60 13.50 -4.43
C THR A 233 17.74 14.49 -4.67
N VAL A 234 18.28 14.54 -5.89
CA VAL A 234 19.35 15.48 -6.26
C VAL A 234 18.83 16.92 -6.27
N GLN A 235 17.68 17.17 -6.91
CA GLN A 235 17.06 18.49 -6.94
C GLN A 235 16.80 18.97 -5.50
N PHE A 236 16.15 18.14 -4.69
CA PHE A 236 15.88 18.45 -3.29
C PHE A 236 17.14 18.86 -2.52
N ASN A 237 18.21 18.08 -2.61
CA ASN A 237 19.47 18.36 -1.91
C ASN A 237 20.16 19.64 -2.40
N SER A 238 20.14 19.91 -3.70
CA SER A 238 20.74 21.12 -4.30
C SER A 238 20.05 22.42 -3.87
N TYR A 239 18.79 22.34 -3.47
CA TYR A 239 17.95 23.49 -3.17
C TYR A 239 17.55 23.62 -1.70
N LYS A 240 18.00 22.69 -0.85
CA LYS A 240 17.74 22.71 0.59
C LYS A 240 18.26 24.03 1.18
N GLY A 241 17.33 24.91 1.59
CA GLY A 241 17.64 26.20 2.22
C GLY A 241 17.72 27.42 1.28
N GLY A 242 17.43 27.28 -0.02
CA GLY A 242 17.37 28.42 -0.96
C GLY A 242 16.02 29.16 -0.97
N LYS A 243 16.01 30.47 -1.25
CA LYS A 243 14.81 31.30 -1.50
C LYS A 243 14.83 31.83 -2.95
N THR A 244 14.47 31.03 -3.95
CA THR A 244 14.33 31.45 -5.36
C THR A 244 13.02 30.95 -5.98
N SER A 245 12.52 31.61 -7.02
CA SER A 245 11.18 31.40 -7.60
C SER A 245 10.98 30.07 -8.34
N ASN A 246 12.06 29.42 -8.79
CA ASN A 246 12.02 28.09 -9.39
C ASN A 246 11.89 26.95 -8.33
N LEU A 247 11.76 27.31 -7.05
CA LEU A 247 11.67 26.36 -5.93
C LEU A 247 10.25 25.94 -5.56
N ASN A 248 9.20 26.49 -6.18
CA ASN A 248 7.83 26.18 -5.73
C ASN A 248 7.52 24.68 -5.78
N GLU A 249 7.95 23.98 -6.84
CA GLU A 249 7.77 22.53 -6.96
C GLU A 249 8.65 21.76 -5.96
N ILE A 250 9.92 22.15 -5.79
CA ILE A 250 10.84 21.48 -4.88
C ILE A 250 10.42 21.68 -3.41
N ASN A 251 10.03 22.89 -3.04
CA ASN A 251 9.49 23.22 -1.73
C ASN A 251 8.17 22.49 -1.50
N PHE A 252 7.30 22.39 -2.51
CA PHE A 252 6.08 21.59 -2.43
C PHE A 252 6.40 20.13 -2.11
N TRP A 253 7.28 19.50 -2.89
CA TRP A 253 7.67 18.10 -2.67
C TRP A 253 8.36 17.88 -1.32
N GLY A 254 9.18 18.82 -0.89
CA GLY A 254 9.79 18.77 0.43
C GLY A 254 8.82 18.87 1.59
N LEU A 255 7.85 19.78 1.50
CA LEU A 255 6.77 19.86 2.48
C LEU A 255 5.99 18.56 2.52
N CYS A 256 5.76 17.93 1.35
CA CYS A 256 5.15 16.59 1.28
C CYS A 256 6.01 15.52 1.95
N ASP A 257 7.34 15.55 1.80
CA ASP A 257 8.27 14.63 2.47
C ASP A 257 8.38 14.88 4.00
N GLY A 258 7.69 15.89 4.53
CA GLY A 258 7.71 16.27 5.94
C GLY A 258 8.84 17.23 6.31
N GLU A 259 9.56 17.76 5.32
CA GLU A 259 10.62 18.75 5.56
C GLU A 259 9.99 20.10 5.95
N ASN A 260 10.69 20.81 6.83
CA ASN A 260 10.20 22.07 7.36
C ASN A 260 11.20 23.19 7.09
N TYR A 261 10.80 24.10 6.20
CA TYR A 261 11.61 25.22 5.73
C TYR A 261 11.48 26.49 6.55
N GLN A 262 10.65 26.50 7.60
CA GLN A 262 10.54 27.67 8.46
C GLN A 262 11.80 27.79 9.32
N ASP A 263 12.34 29.01 9.38
CA ASP A 263 13.52 29.31 10.17
C ASP A 263 13.27 29.01 11.66
N PRO A 264 14.22 28.39 12.38
CA PRO A 264 14.05 28.08 13.81
C PRO A 264 13.76 29.31 14.68
N GLU A 265 14.34 30.47 14.37
CA GLU A 265 14.08 31.72 15.10
C GLU A 265 12.69 32.29 14.77
N GLU A 266 12.23 32.15 13.53
CA GLU A 266 10.84 32.47 13.18
C GLU A 266 9.84 31.53 13.86
N LYS A 267 10.14 30.23 13.95
CA LYS A 267 9.29 29.26 14.65
C LYS A 267 9.16 29.56 16.14
N LYS A 268 10.23 30.01 16.80
CA LYS A 268 10.18 30.40 18.22
C LYS A 268 9.19 31.56 18.46
N LYS A 269 8.94 32.39 17.45
CA LYS A 269 7.96 33.49 17.51
C LYS A 269 6.52 33.03 17.22
N LEU A 270 6.32 31.78 16.80
CA LEU A 270 5.00 31.23 16.57
C LEU A 270 4.42 30.73 17.89
N PHE A 271 3.24 31.23 18.26
CA PHE A 271 2.44 30.63 19.33
C PHE A 271 1.20 29.95 18.73
N CYS A 272 0.83 28.82 19.33
CA CYS A 272 -0.33 28.04 18.93
C CYS A 272 -1.60 28.59 19.59
N TYR A 273 -2.65 28.80 18.82
CA TYR A 273 -3.99 29.07 19.35
C TYR A 273 -5.03 28.24 18.61
N LEU A 274 -6.18 28.05 19.25
CA LEU A 274 -7.32 27.36 18.65
C LEU A 274 -8.33 28.41 18.19
N GLU A 275 -8.63 28.40 16.90
CA GLU A 275 -9.69 29.23 16.35
C GLU A 275 -10.98 28.41 16.24
N SER A 276 -11.96 28.75 17.08
CA SER A 276 -13.27 28.08 17.12
C SER A 276 -14.35 28.81 16.32
N LYS A 277 -14.03 29.99 15.76
CA LYS A 277 -14.95 30.85 15.02
C LYS A 277 -14.38 31.21 13.66
N ILE A 278 -14.27 30.23 12.75
CA ILE A 278 -14.10 30.55 11.33
C ILE A 278 -15.45 31.06 10.84
N SER A 279 -15.61 32.37 10.80
CA SER A 279 -16.89 33.08 10.57
C SER A 279 -17.34 33.07 9.11
N ASN A 280 -17.46 31.89 8.50
CA ASN A 280 -18.25 31.68 7.29
C ASN A 280 -19.25 30.57 7.61
N GLY A 281 -20.49 30.95 7.91
CA GLY A 281 -21.55 30.16 8.54
C GLY A 281 -22.07 28.92 7.78
N ALA A 282 -21.26 28.32 6.91
CA ALA A 282 -21.59 27.08 6.21
C ALA A 282 -20.80 25.86 6.72
N TRP A 283 -19.70 26.04 7.48
CA TRP A 283 -18.86 24.91 7.91
C TRP A 283 -18.39 25.05 9.37
N THR A 284 -19.01 24.28 10.27
CA THR A 284 -18.51 24.08 11.64
C THR A 284 -17.42 23.02 11.61
N ILE A 285 -16.18 23.41 11.29
CA ILE A 285 -15.02 22.52 11.44
C ILE A 285 -14.62 22.54 12.94
N ASN A 286 -14.17 21.40 13.47
CA ASN A 286 -13.51 21.34 14.79
C ASN A 286 -12.45 22.45 14.93
N PRO A 287 -12.17 22.95 16.15
CA PRO A 287 -11.21 24.04 16.36
C PRO A 287 -9.91 23.76 15.62
N VAL A 288 -9.54 24.66 14.71
CA VAL A 288 -8.33 24.49 13.90
C VAL A 288 -7.15 25.02 14.71
N LYS A 289 -6.07 24.25 14.78
CA LYS A 289 -4.81 24.70 15.37
C LYS A 289 -4.15 25.68 14.41
N MET A 290 -4.02 26.93 14.85
CA MET A 290 -3.42 28.00 14.09
C MET A 290 -2.07 28.41 14.71
N ASN A 291 -1.14 28.81 13.87
CA ASN A 291 0.13 29.41 14.28
C ASN A 291 0.15 30.86 13.81
N LYS A 292 0.49 31.81 14.69
CA LYS A 292 0.65 33.23 14.33
C LYS A 292 1.94 33.78 14.92
N THR A 293 2.59 34.66 14.17
CA THR A 293 3.72 35.46 14.66
C THR A 293 3.17 36.67 15.42
N GLU A 294 3.81 37.06 16.52
CA GLU A 294 3.55 38.37 17.12
C GLU A 294 3.91 39.46 16.10
N VAL A 295 2.89 39.99 15.41
CA VAL A 295 3.00 41.29 14.76
C VAL A 295 2.85 42.29 15.90
N GLY A 296 3.94 42.98 16.21
CA GLY A 296 4.03 43.94 17.31
C GLY A 296 2.80 44.82 17.41
N ARG A 297 2.29 44.95 18.64
CA ARG A 297 1.39 46.04 19.01
C ARG A 297 2.17 47.34 19.08
#